data_AF-A0A380HNW8-F1
#
_entry.id   AF-A0A380HNW8-F1
#
_cell.length_a   1.000
_cell.length_b   1.000
_cell.length_c   1.000
_cell.angle_alpha   90.00
_cell.angle_beta   90.00
_cell.angle_gamma   90.00
#
_symmetry.space_group_name_H-M   'P 1'
#
loop_
_entity.id
_entity.type
_entity.pdbx_description
1 polymer ?
#
loop_
_entity_poly.entity_id
_entity_poly.type
_entity_poly.pdbx_seq_one_letter_code
_entity_poly.pdbx_strand_id
1 'polypeptide(L)'
;MNHWINFIIMSLLILIVPGPSFFAVIKNSTHGGIKSGISTTLGIASAHLIYATLATLGLIFILVSSQTIFLLIKILGAALHYLSWFEKHTECAQI
;
A
#
# COMPACT_ATOMS: atom_id res chain seq x y z
N MET A 1 25.34 6.64 6.24
CA MET A 1 25.59 5.80 7.44
C MET A 1 24.69 6.10 8.66
N ASN A 2 23.48 6.67 8.51
CA ASN A 2 22.42 6.67 9.55
C ASN A 2 21.06 6.22 8.97
N HIS A 3 21.05 5.34 7.95
CA HIS A 3 19.82 4.92 7.24
C HIS A 3 18.77 4.32 8.18
N TRP A 4 19.22 3.61 9.22
CA TRP A 4 18.36 3.07 10.27
C TRP A 4 17.65 4.18 11.06
N ILE A 5 18.35 5.25 11.44
CA ILE A 5 17.75 6.40 12.13
C ILE A 5 16.71 7.09 11.24
N ASN A 6 17.03 7.32 9.96
CA ASN A 6 16.10 7.98 9.02
C ASN A 6 14.86 7.11 8.77
N PHE A 7 15.04 5.80 8.66
CA PHE A 7 13.95 4.84 8.54
C PHE A 7 13.05 4.85 9.77
N ILE A 8 13.63 4.82 10.97
CA ILE A 8 12.88 4.88 12.23
C ILE A 8 12.09 6.18 12.32
N ILE A 9 12.72 7.33 12.04
CA ILE A 9 12.06 8.65 12.08
C ILE A 9 10.88 8.71 11.11
N MET A 10 11.06 8.30 9.86
CA MET A 10 10.00 8.31 8.85
C MET A 10 8.87 7.33 9.21
N SER A 11 9.19 6.13 9.66
CA SER A 11 8.21 5.14 10.11
C SER A 11 7.40 5.66 11.30
N LEU A 12 8.05 6.33 12.25
CA LEU A 12 7.38 6.92 13.41
C LEU A 12 6.42 8.05 13.00
N LEU A 13 6.84 8.91 12.06
CA LEU A 13 5.98 9.96 11.49
C LEU A 13 4.71 9.37 10.87
N ILE A 14 4.84 8.27 10.12
CA ILE A 14 3.72 7.57 9.49
C ILE A 14 2.81 6.92 10.55
N LEU A 15 3.39 6.37 11.62
CA LEU A 15 2.64 5.72 12.70
C LEU A 15 1.78 6.68 13.53
N ILE A 16 2.23 7.94 13.68
CA ILE A 16 1.56 8.97 14.49
C ILE A 16 0.23 9.42 13.87
N VAL A 17 -0.01 9.17 12.59
CA VAL A 17 -1.26 9.54 11.92
C VAL A 17 -2.22 8.35 12.00
N PRO A 18 -3.09 8.25 13.04
CA PRO A 18 -4.12 7.23 13.05
C PRO A 18 -5.03 7.45 11.85
N GLY A 19 -5.14 6.44 11.00
CA GLY A 19 -5.98 6.50 9.81
C GLY A 19 -7.48 6.56 10.14
N PRO A 20 -8.34 6.85 9.15
CA PRO A 20 -9.80 6.88 9.33
C PRO A 20 -10.39 5.58 9.91
N SER A 21 -9.77 4.44 9.59
CA SER A 21 -10.14 3.12 10.11
C SER A 21 -9.97 3.02 11.64
N PHE A 22 -8.90 3.60 12.20
CA PHE A 22 -8.67 3.61 13.65
C PHE A 22 -9.72 4.46 14.38
N PHE A 23 -10.05 5.64 13.85
CA PHE A 23 -11.10 6.49 14.44
C PHE A 23 -12.47 5.81 14.43
N ALA A 24 -12.82 5.08 13.37
CA ALA A 24 -14.06 4.32 13.31
C ALA A 24 -14.13 3.24 14.40
N VAL A 25 -13.05 2.48 14.60
CA VAL A 25 -12.97 1.46 15.66
C VAL A 25 -13.04 2.08 17.05
N ILE A 26 -12.31 3.18 17.29
CA ILE A 26 -12.32 3.89 18.59
C ILE A 26 -13.73 4.41 18.90
N LYS A 27 -14.37 5.12 17.96
CA LYS A 27 -15.73 5.64 18.12
C LYS A 27 -16.71 4.53 18.47
N ASN A 28 -16.64 3.40 17.77
CA ASN A 28 -17.56 2.29 18.01
C ASN A 28 -17.24 1.51 19.30
N SER A 29 -15.97 1.49 19.72
CA SER A 29 -15.52 0.90 20.99
C SER A 29 -15.93 1.76 22.19
N THR A 30 -15.86 3.08 22.08
CA THR A 30 -16.29 3.99 23.15
C THR A 30 -17.80 3.98 23.34
N HIS A 31 -18.59 3.90 22.26
CA HIS A 31 -20.06 3.85 22.36
C HIS A 31 -20.63 2.47 22.72
N GLY A 32 -20.01 1.38 22.25
CA GLY A 32 -20.55 0.01 22.38
C GLY A 32 -19.65 -0.98 23.12
N GLY A 33 -18.57 -0.49 23.75
CA GLY A 33 -17.59 -1.33 24.43
C GLY A 33 -16.72 -2.17 23.50
N ILE A 34 -15.91 -3.05 24.09
CA ILE A 34 -14.88 -3.83 23.36
C ILE A 34 -15.47 -4.78 22.32
N LYS A 35 -16.68 -5.32 22.56
CA LYS A 35 -17.36 -6.24 21.64
C LYS A 35 -17.76 -5.54 20.33
N SER A 36 -18.24 -4.29 20.43
CA SER A 36 -18.55 -3.45 19.26
C SER A 36 -17.29 -3.09 18.47
N GLY A 37 -16.19 -2.81 19.18
CA GLY A 37 -14.88 -2.62 18.57
C GLY A 37 -14.42 -3.82 17.73
N ILE A 38 -14.47 -5.03 18.30
CA ILE A 38 -14.08 -6.26 17.59
C ILE A 38 -14.94 -6.48 16.34
N SER A 39 -16.27 -6.31 16.45
CA SER A 39 -17.17 -6.44 15.30
C SER A 39 -16.85 -5.44 14.18
N THR A 40 -16.50 -4.20 14.55
CA THR A 40 -16.10 -3.15 13.60
C THR A 40 -14.80 -3.51 12.89
N THR A 41 -13.79 -3.96 13.62
CA THR A 41 -12.50 -4.36 13.04
C THR A 41 -12.65 -5.55 12.11
N LEU A 42 -13.45 -6.56 12.48
CA LEU A 42 -13.75 -7.70 11.62
C LEU A 42 -14.48 -7.28 10.34
N GLY A 43 -15.43 -6.35 10.44
CA GLY A 43 -16.10 -5.78 9.28
C GLY A 43 -15.13 -5.06 8.35
N ILE A 44 -14.26 -4.19 8.88
CA ILE A 44 -13.26 -3.45 8.10
C ILE A 44 -12.27 -4.41 7.43
N ALA A 45 -11.78 -5.43 8.16
CA ALA A 45 -10.85 -6.42 7.63
C ALA A 45 -11.48 -7.23 6.49
N SER A 46 -12.71 -7.70 6.68
CA SER A 46 -13.45 -8.46 5.66
C SER A 46 -13.73 -7.60 4.44
N ALA A 47 -14.12 -6.34 4.63
CA ALA A 47 -14.32 -5.39 3.54
C ALA A 47 -13.03 -5.15 2.74
N HIS A 48 -11.89 -5.01 3.41
CA HIS A 48 -10.59 -4.86 2.73
C HIS A 48 -10.22 -6.10 1.90
N LEU A 49 -10.44 -7.30 2.44
CA LEU A 49 -10.19 -8.54 1.70
C LEU A 49 -11.07 -8.66 0.46
N ILE A 50 -12.36 -8.36 0.59
CA ILE A 50 -13.30 -8.41 -0.53
C ILE A 50 -12.96 -7.33 -1.57
N TYR A 51 -12.67 -6.11 -1.12
CA TYR A 51 -12.29 -5.01 -2.02
C TYR A 51 -10.99 -5.32 -2.77
N ALA A 52 -9.94 -5.79 -2.08
CA ALA A 52 -8.66 -6.11 -2.69
C ALA A 52 -8.79 -7.28 -3.70
N THR A 53 -9.53 -8.33 -3.35
CA THR A 53 -9.75 -9.46 -4.26
C THR A 53 -10.55 -9.03 -5.49
N LEU A 54 -11.64 -8.27 -5.31
CA LEU A 54 -12.46 -7.76 -6.41
C LEU A 54 -11.66 -6.82 -7.33
N ALA A 55 -10.87 -5.90 -6.75
CA ALA A 55 -10.00 -5.01 -7.50
C ALA A 55 -8.96 -5.79 -8.31
N THR A 56 -8.32 -6.78 -7.70
CA THR A 56 -7.29 -7.61 -8.36
C THR A 56 -7.90 -8.44 -9.48
N LEU A 57 -9.06 -9.08 -9.25
CA LEU A 57 -9.77 -9.85 -10.27
C LEU A 57 -10.22 -8.96 -11.44
N GLY A 58 -10.77 -7.78 -11.15
CA GLY A 58 -11.15 -6.81 -12.18
C GLY A 58 -9.95 -6.33 -13.00
N LEU A 59 -8.84 -6.03 -12.34
CA LEU A 59 -7.59 -5.66 -13.01
C LEU A 59 -7.08 -6.79 -13.91
N ILE A 60 -7.04 -8.03 -13.42
CA ILE A 60 -6.63 -9.20 -14.21
C ILE A 60 -7.53 -9.38 -15.44
N PHE A 61 -8.85 -9.26 -15.27
CA PHE A 61 -9.81 -9.38 -16.38
C PHE A 61 -9.54 -8.36 -17.49
N ILE A 62 -9.34 -7.09 -17.12
CA ILE A 62 -8.99 -6.02 -18.07
C ILE A 62 -7.68 -6.33 -18.78
N LEU A 63 -6.69 -6.84 -18.04
CA LEU A 63 -5.37 -7.18 -18.56
C LEU A 63 -5.42 -8.30 -19.60
N VAL A 64 -6.22 -9.33 -19.34
CA VAL A 64 -6.40 -10.47 -20.25
C VAL A 64 -7.24 -10.08 -21.47
N SER A 65 -8.21 -9.18 -21.31
CA SER A 65 -9.07 -8.74 -22.41
C SER A 65 -8.37 -7.82 -23.41
N SER A 66 -7.31 -7.10 -23.02
CA SER A 66 -6.65 -6.12 -23.89
C SER A 66 -5.13 -6.29 -23.96
N GLN A 67 -4.65 -6.73 -25.12
CA GLN A 67 -3.23 -6.90 -25.42
C GLN A 67 -2.46 -5.56 -25.36
N THR A 68 -3.10 -4.45 -25.72
CA THR A 68 -2.49 -3.12 -25.72
C THR A 68 -2.17 -2.63 -24.31
N ILE A 69 -3.12 -2.80 -23.37
CA ILE A 69 -2.95 -2.36 -21.97
C ILE A 69 -1.84 -3.17 -21.29
N PHE A 70 -1.81 -4.48 -21.53
CA PHE A 70 -0.75 -5.33 -21.00
C PHE A 70 0.63 -4.94 -21.53
N LEU A 71 0.75 -4.63 -22.83
CA LEU A 71 2.01 -4.20 -23.42
C LEU A 71 2.50 -2.88 -22.83
N LEU A 72 1.60 -1.90 -22.66
CA LEU A 72 1.93 -0.61 -22.04
C LEU A 72 2.48 -0.79 -20.63
N ILE A 73 1.86 -1.63 -19.81
CA ILE A 73 2.31 -1.92 -18.44
C ILE A 73 3.69 -2.58 -18.44
N LYS A 74 3.96 -3.51 -19.37
CA LYS A 74 5.29 -4.13 -19.51
C LYS A 74 6.37 -3.12 -19.86
N ILE A 75 6.09 -2.21 -20.81
CA ILE A 75 7.04 -1.17 -21.23
C ILE A 75 7.29 -0.19 -20.09
N LEU A 76 6.24 0.27 -19.39
CA LEU A 76 6.36 1.15 -18.23
C LEU A 76 7.18 0.50 -17.11
N GLY A 77 6.93 -0.77 -16.81
CA GLY A 77 7.70 -1.53 -15.82
C GLY A 77 9.19 -1.63 -16.19
N ALA A 78 9.49 -1.90 -17.46
CA ALA A 78 10.88 -1.95 -17.96
C ALA A 78 11.57 -0.57 -17.89
N ALA A 79 10.86 0.50 -18.24
CA ALA A 79 11.38 1.87 -18.17
C ALA A 79 11.69 2.29 -16.73
N LEU A 80 10.80 1.99 -15.77
CA LEU A 80 11.03 2.29 -14.35
C LEU A 80 12.19 1.48 -13.77
N HIS A 81 12.30 0.18 -14.11
CA HIS A 81 13.43 -0.63 -13.68
C HIS A 81 14.75 -0.09 -14.23
N TYR A 82 14.77 0.36 -15.49
CA TYR A 82 15.94 0.96 -16.10
C TYR A 82 16.34 2.27 -15.40
N LEU A 83 15.38 3.12 -15.03
CA LEU A 83 15.63 4.34 -14.26
C LEU A 83 16.21 4.03 -12.87
N SER A 84 15.64 3.08 -12.14
CA SER A 84 16.18 2.66 -10.84
C SER A 84 17.59 2.05 -10.96
N TRP A 85 17.86 1.32 -12.04
CA TRP A 85 19.19 0.80 -12.34
C TRP A 85 20.19 1.94 -12.63
N PHE A 86 19.77 2.95 -13.37
CA PHE A 86 20.57 4.13 -13.70
C PHE A 86 20.88 4.98 -12.46
N GLU A 87 19.89 5.22 -11.60
CA GLU A 87 20.06 5.96 -10.34
C GLU A 87 21.08 5.27 -9.42
N LYS A 88 21.02 3.93 -9.33
CA LYS A 88 22.02 3.14 -8.59
C LYS A 88 23.44 3.21 -9.17
N HIS A 89 23.59 3.49 -10.47
CA HIS A 89 24.90 3.68 -11.11
C HIS A 89 25.47 5.09 -10.90
N THR A 90 24.63 6.11 -10.74
CA THR A 90 25.08 7.47 -10.44
C THR A 90 25.70 7.62 -9.05
N GLU A 91 25.32 6.77 -8.09
CA GLU A 91 25.94 6.73 -6.75
C GLU A 91 27.40 6.23 -6.78
N CYS A 92 27.76 5.32 -7.68
CA CYS A 92 29.12 4.76 -7.79
C CYS A 92 30.12 5.71 -8.47
N ALA A 93 29.68 6.78 -9.14
CA ALA A 93 30.55 7.78 -9.77
C ALA A 93 30.90 8.98 -8.86
N GLN A 94 30.39 8.97 -7.62
CA GLN A 94 30.63 10.02 -6.61
C GLN A 94 31.43 9.51 -5.40
N ILE A 95 31.90 8.25 -5.41
CA ILE A 95 32.77 7.65 -4.38
C ILE A 95 34.19 7.57 -4.91
#